data_AF-A0A2J6Q081-F1
#
_entry.id   AF-A0A2J6Q081-F1
#
_cell.length_a   1.000
_cell.length_b   1.000
_cell.length_c   1.000
_cell.angle_alpha   90.00
_cell.angle_beta   90.00
_cell.angle_gamma   90.00
#
_symmetry.space_group_name_H-M   'P 1'
#
loop_
_entity.id
_entity.type
_entity.pdbx_description
1 polymer ?
#
loop_
_entity_poly.entity_id
_entity_poly.type
_entity_poly.pdbx_seq_one_letter_code
_entity_poly.pdbx_strand_id
1 'polypeptide(L)'
;MSQRPPYHNLDASRSEIRLLEILGSDIPSSIVKCRQTTVSLPDRPSFAALSYVWGDPLITENIELDRVTMPVTTKPLRLWADAICINQQDFDERNAQVRLMGSIYSDANIVLSWLEPDSAE
;
A
#
# COMPACT_ATOMS: atom_id res chain seq x y z
N MET A 1 -2.33 -13.40 -24.28
CA MET A 1 -3.54 -14.05 -23.73
C MET A 1 -3.77 -13.48 -22.35
N SER A 2 -4.73 -12.55 -22.19
CA SER A 2 -5.01 -11.97 -20.87
C SER A 2 -5.71 -13.02 -20.01
N GLN A 3 -4.96 -13.66 -19.12
CA GLN A 3 -5.53 -14.53 -18.11
C GLN A 3 -6.30 -13.65 -17.11
N ARG A 4 -7.59 -13.95 -16.92
CA ARG A 4 -8.41 -13.27 -15.91
C ARG A 4 -7.94 -13.71 -14.52
N PRO A 5 -7.98 -12.83 -13.51
CA PRO A 5 -7.72 -13.24 -12.14
C PRO A 5 -8.64 -14.39 -11.73
N PRO A 6 -8.17 -15.35 -10.90
CA PRO A 6 -8.99 -16.45 -10.40
C PRO A 6 -10.00 -15.94 -9.38
N TYR A 7 -11.12 -15.41 -9.88
CA TYR A 7 -12.21 -14.93 -9.04
C TYR A 7 -13.06 -16.10 -8.52
N HIS A 8 -13.07 -16.30 -7.20
CA HIS A 8 -14.01 -17.18 -6.51
C HIS A 8 -15.19 -16.36 -6.00
N ASN A 9 -16.43 -16.86 -6.03
CA ASN A 9 -17.60 -16.11 -5.57
C ASN A 9 -17.46 -15.67 -4.10
N LEU A 10 -17.89 -14.44 -3.79
CA LEU A 10 -17.95 -13.92 -2.43
C LEU A 10 -19.28 -14.28 -1.79
N ASP A 11 -19.27 -14.60 -0.51
CA ASP A 11 -20.49 -14.77 0.26
C ASP A 11 -21.07 -13.40 0.66
N ALA A 12 -22.11 -12.97 -0.05
CA ALA A 12 -22.81 -11.71 0.22
C ALA A 12 -23.46 -11.69 1.61
N SER A 13 -23.87 -12.84 2.15
CA SER A 13 -24.47 -12.93 3.49
C SER A 13 -23.46 -12.64 4.59
N ARG A 14 -22.18 -12.90 4.32
CA ARG A 14 -21.05 -12.62 5.22
C ARG A 14 -20.38 -11.27 4.95
N SER A 15 -20.88 -10.51 3.97
CA SER A 15 -20.23 -9.26 3.53
C SER A 15 -18.74 -9.46 3.21
N GLU A 16 -18.43 -10.54 2.50
CA GLU A 16 -17.06 -10.84 2.11
C GLU A 16 -16.53 -9.86 1.06
N ILE A 17 -15.26 -9.49 1.20
CA ILE A 17 -14.50 -8.68 0.24
C ILE A 17 -13.17 -9.35 -0.07
N ARG A 18 -12.54 -8.94 -1.17
CA ARG A 18 -11.18 -9.37 -1.53
C ARG A 18 -10.19 -8.25 -1.27
N LEU A 19 -9.10 -8.59 -0.60
CA LEU A 19 -7.96 -7.70 -0.39
C LEU A 19 -6.79 -8.16 -1.26
N LEU A 20 -6.04 -7.19 -1.78
CA LEU A 20 -4.79 -7.39 -2.49
C LEU A 20 -3.64 -7.17 -1.50
N GLU A 21 -2.83 -8.20 -1.29
CA GLU A 21 -1.66 -8.16 -0.43
C GLU A 21 -0.40 -8.12 -1.29
N ILE A 22 0.43 -7.09 -1.12
CA ILE A 22 1.73 -6.98 -1.81
C ILE A 22 2.74 -7.82 -1.03
N LEU A 23 3.35 -8.78 -1.71
CA LEU A 23 4.40 -9.63 -1.16
C LEU A 23 5.75 -8.93 -1.35
N GLY A 24 6.56 -8.88 -0.30
CA GLY A 24 7.94 -8.42 -0.41
C GLY A 24 8.72 -9.25 -1.43
N SER A 25 9.73 -8.64 -2.05
CA SER A 25 10.69 -9.34 -2.88
C SER A 25 12.10 -9.01 -2.40
N ASP A 26 12.90 -10.05 -2.19
CA ASP A 26 14.32 -9.92 -1.84
C ASP A 26 15.18 -9.52 -3.05
N ILE A 27 14.58 -9.44 -4.24
CA ILE A 27 15.28 -9.15 -5.50
C ILE A 27 14.92 -7.74 -5.97
N PRO A 28 15.89 -6.81 -6.00
CA PRO A 28 15.70 -5.52 -6.66
C PRO A 28 15.27 -5.72 -8.12
N SER A 29 14.26 -4.98 -8.58
CA SER A 29 13.69 -5.03 -9.94
C SER A 29 12.85 -6.26 -10.32
N SER A 30 12.43 -7.11 -9.38
CA SER A 30 11.44 -8.15 -9.71
C SER A 30 10.04 -7.56 -9.86
N ILE A 31 9.21 -8.18 -10.71
CA ILE A 31 7.76 -7.92 -10.79
C ILE A 31 7.16 -7.93 -9.37
N VAL A 32 6.34 -6.93 -9.06
CA VAL A 32 5.60 -6.87 -7.79
C VAL A 32 4.68 -8.08 -7.72
N LYS A 33 4.93 -8.95 -6.74
CA LYS A 33 4.11 -10.13 -6.48
C LYS A 33 3.02 -9.78 -5.50
N CYS A 34 1.82 -10.23 -5.78
CA CYS A 34 0.66 -10.01 -4.94
C CYS A 34 -0.11 -11.32 -4.74
N ARG A 35 -0.84 -11.39 -3.62
CA ARG A 35 -1.81 -12.44 -3.35
C ARG A 35 -3.17 -11.82 -3.11
N GLN A 36 -4.22 -12.51 -3.55
CA GLN A 36 -5.59 -12.14 -3.21
C GLN A 36 -6.07 -12.94 -2.00
N THR A 37 -6.68 -12.27 -1.02
CA THR A 37 -7.28 -12.92 0.15
C THR A 37 -8.73 -12.50 0.32
N THR A 38 -9.62 -13.45 0.66
CA THR A 38 -11.02 -13.17 0.98
C THR A 38 -11.17 -12.98 2.49
N VAL A 39 -11.83 -11.90 2.90
CA VAL A 39 -12.08 -11.55 4.31
C VAL A 39 -13.53 -11.11 4.49
N SER A 40 -14.05 -11.20 5.72
CA SER A 40 -15.38 -10.71 6.11
C SER A 40 -15.25 -9.30 6.69
N LEU A 41 -16.01 -8.33 6.16
CA LEU A 41 -16.03 -6.95 6.69
C LEU A 41 -16.43 -6.86 8.18
N PRO A 42 -17.45 -7.61 8.66
CA PRO A 42 -17.78 -7.67 10.09
C PRO A 42 -16.61 -8.01 11.01
N ASP A 43 -15.61 -8.72 10.51
CA ASP A 43 -14.41 -9.13 11.27
C ASP A 43 -13.41 -7.97 11.44
N ARG A 44 -13.71 -6.79 10.85
CA ARG A 44 -12.90 -5.56 10.91
C ARG A 44 -11.43 -5.76 10.49
N PRO A 45 -11.16 -6.30 9.29
CA PRO A 45 -9.79 -6.43 8.80
C PRO A 45 -9.13 -5.06 8.64
N SER A 46 -7.83 -4.98 8.88
CA SER A 46 -7.04 -3.76 8.61
C SER A 46 -6.65 -3.71 7.14
N PHE A 47 -7.06 -2.66 6.42
CA PHE A 47 -6.67 -2.41 5.03
C PHE A 47 -6.85 -0.94 4.67
N ALA A 48 -6.09 -0.47 3.68
CA ALA A 48 -6.35 0.80 3.02
C ALA A 48 -7.17 0.57 1.75
N ALA A 49 -8.26 1.32 1.58
CA ALA A 49 -9.06 1.28 0.37
C ALA A 49 -8.51 2.27 -0.67
N LEU A 50 -8.41 1.81 -1.92
CA LEU A 50 -7.98 2.62 -3.06
C LEU A 50 -9.19 2.99 -3.91
N SER A 51 -9.55 4.27 -4.00
CA SER A 51 -10.60 4.72 -4.92
C SER A 51 -10.08 4.81 -6.36
N TYR A 52 -10.88 4.38 -7.34
CA TYR A 52 -10.54 4.25 -8.77
C TYR A 52 -9.85 5.48 -9.41
N VAL A 53 -9.05 5.20 -10.46
CA VAL A 53 -8.13 6.05 -11.25
C VAL A 53 -6.84 6.44 -10.53
N TRP A 54 -5.95 5.46 -10.38
CA TRP A 54 -4.57 5.70 -9.96
C TRP A 54 -3.66 5.90 -11.17
N GLY A 55 -3.87 7.01 -11.88
CA GLY A 55 -2.95 7.49 -12.91
C GLY A 55 -3.52 7.55 -14.32
N ASP A 56 -2.62 7.80 -15.27
CA ASP A 56 -2.91 7.83 -16.70
C ASP A 56 -3.15 6.39 -17.19
N PRO A 57 -4.30 6.06 -17.79
CA PRO A 57 -4.58 4.71 -18.28
C PRO A 57 -3.57 4.20 -19.32
N LEU A 58 -2.74 5.08 -19.89
CA LEU A 58 -1.66 4.74 -20.80
C LEU A 58 -0.35 4.35 -20.09
N ILE A 59 -0.22 4.63 -18.79
CA ILE A 59 0.94 4.29 -17.97
C ILE A 59 0.57 3.12 -17.07
N THR A 60 1.03 1.93 -17.44
CA THR A 60 0.78 0.69 -16.69
C THR A 60 2.06 -0.07 -16.42
N GLU A 61 2.16 -0.65 -15.22
CA GLU A 61 3.21 -1.62 -14.86
C GLU A 61 2.58 -3.01 -14.67
N ASN A 62 3.39 -4.05 -14.85
CA ASN A 62 2.93 -5.42 -14.63
C ASN A 62 3.05 -5.81 -13.16
N ILE A 63 1.99 -6.41 -12.62
CA ILE A 63 2.00 -7.14 -11.35
C ILE A 63 1.74 -8.63 -11.59
N GLU A 64 2.22 -9.48 -10.69
CA GLU A 64 1.91 -10.91 -10.67
C GLU A 64 0.93 -11.20 -9.52
N LEU A 65 -0.32 -11.50 -9.84
CA LEU A 65 -1.36 -11.87 -8.88
C LEU A 65 -1.64 -13.37 -8.96
N ASP A 66 -1.34 -14.12 -7.90
CA ASP A 66 -1.56 -15.58 -7.86
C ASP A 66 -0.99 -16.32 -9.10
N ARG A 67 0.24 -15.95 -9.52
CA ARG A 67 0.96 -16.44 -10.72
C ARG A 67 0.40 -15.95 -12.06
N VAL A 68 -0.55 -15.03 -12.07
CA VAL A 68 -1.10 -14.40 -13.27
C VAL A 68 -0.53 -12.98 -13.42
N THR A 69 0.15 -12.72 -14.53
CA THR A 69 0.66 -11.37 -14.84
C THR A 69 -0.43 -10.49 -15.44
N MET A 70 -0.61 -9.29 -14.91
CA MET A 70 -1.57 -8.32 -15.42
C MET A 70 -1.05 -6.87 -15.35
N PRO A 71 -1.38 -6.02 -16.35
CA PRO A 71 -1.04 -4.61 -16.31
C PRO A 71 -1.99 -3.86 -15.37
N VAL A 72 -1.45 -3.00 -14.53
CA VAL A 72 -2.19 -2.08 -13.66
C VAL A 72 -1.70 -0.67 -13.86
N THR A 73 -2.61 0.30 -13.82
CA THR A 73 -2.26 1.72 -13.91
C THR A 73 -1.41 2.10 -12.72
N THR A 74 -0.27 2.76 -12.96
CA THR A 74 0.63 3.19 -11.89
C THR A 74 0.78 4.70 -11.87
N LYS A 75 0.72 5.25 -10.66
CA LYS A 75 1.20 6.58 -10.35
C LYS A 75 2.21 6.44 -9.23
N PRO A 76 3.40 7.04 -9.32
CA PRO A 76 4.37 6.97 -8.24
C PRO A 76 3.76 7.54 -6.96
N LEU A 77 3.70 6.72 -5.92
CA LEU A 77 3.30 7.15 -4.58
C LEU A 77 4.51 7.79 -3.93
N ARG A 78 4.44 9.10 -3.67
CA ARG A 78 5.47 9.80 -2.88
C ARG A 78 5.13 9.61 -1.41
N LEU A 79 5.98 8.86 -0.73
CA LEU A 79 5.91 8.66 0.71
C LEU A 79 7.00 9.49 1.37
N TRP A 80 6.66 10.08 2.52
CA TRP A 80 7.62 10.67 3.42
C TRP A 80 7.57 9.89 4.72
N ALA A 81 8.73 9.42 5.18
CA ALA A 81 8.90 8.73 6.46
C ALA A 81 10.17 9.28 7.10
N ASP A 82 10.08 9.81 8.33
CA ASP A 82 11.19 10.50 9.01
C ASP A 82 12.48 9.65 9.04
N ALA A 83 12.37 8.36 9.37
CA ALA A 83 13.50 7.44 9.45
C ALA A 83 14.23 7.22 8.11
N ILE A 84 13.56 7.48 6.98
CA ILE A 84 14.09 7.23 5.62
C ILE A 84 14.45 8.54 4.91
N CYS A 85 13.58 9.54 5.00
CA CYS A 85 13.68 10.78 4.23
C CYS A 85 14.56 11.84 4.92
N ILE A 86 14.82 11.72 6.22
CA ILE A 86 15.73 12.61 6.94
C ILE A 86 17.09 11.92 7.04
N ASN A 87 18.15 12.61 6.66
CA ASN A 87 19.50 12.11 6.93
C ASN A 87 19.77 12.10 8.44
N GLN A 88 19.61 10.94 9.06
CA GLN A 88 19.77 10.79 10.50
C GLN A 88 21.21 11.01 10.99
N GLN A 89 22.21 11.00 10.08
CA GLN A 89 23.62 11.21 10.39
C GLN A 89 24.04 12.68 10.34
N ASP A 90 23.27 13.53 9.65
CA ASP A 90 23.51 14.98 9.60
C ASP A 90 22.65 15.67 10.67
N PHE A 91 23.32 16.17 11.71
CA PHE A 91 22.65 16.80 12.84
C PHE A 91 21.92 18.09 12.46
N ASP A 92 22.49 18.88 11.54
CA ASP A 92 21.93 20.17 11.15
C ASP A 92 20.72 19.95 10.24
N GLU A 93 20.82 19.03 9.29
CA GLU A 93 19.68 18.61 8.46
C GLU A 93 18.56 18.03 9.34
N ARG A 94 18.87 17.08 10.22
CA ARG A 94 17.88 16.44 11.09
C ARG A 94 17.13 17.47 11.93
N ASN A 95 17.84 18.42 12.55
CA ASN A 95 17.20 19.47 13.32
C ASN A 95 16.33 20.40 12.46
N ALA A 96 16.75 20.69 11.22
CA ALA A 96 15.94 21.45 10.29
C ALA A 96 14.66 20.71 9.89
N GLN A 97 14.75 19.42 9.55
CA GLN A 97 13.62 18.59 9.18
C GLN A 97 12.65 18.37 10.36
N VAL A 98 13.15 18.16 11.57
CA VAL A 98 12.30 18.04 12.78
C VAL A 98 11.45 19.29 12.99
N ARG A 99 12.00 20.49 12.73
CA ARG A 99 11.22 21.74 12.78
C ARG A 99 10.13 21.82 11.71
N LEU A 100 10.28 21.12 10.60
CA LEU A 100 9.31 21.08 9.50
C LEU A 100 8.23 19.99 9.69
N MET A 101 8.43 19.02 10.59
CA MET A 101 7.52 17.87 10.75
C MET A 101 6.06 18.29 10.92
N GLY A 102 5.80 19.32 11.72
CA GLY A 102 4.44 19.84 11.90
C GLY A 102 3.77 20.23 10.58
N SER A 103 4.49 20.96 9.72
CA SER A 103 4.02 21.35 8.39
C SER A 103 3.97 20.16 7.42
N ILE A 104 4.95 19.25 7.47
CA ILE A 104 4.98 18.07 6.61
C ILE A 104 3.76 17.19 6.85
N TYR A 105 3.41 16.92 8.11
CA TYR A 105 2.21 16.14 8.44
C TYR A 105 0.91 16.91 8.17
N SER A 106 0.87 18.23 8.39
CA SER A 106 -0.34 19.02 8.11
C SER A 106 -0.65 19.13 6.62
N ASP A 107 0.39 19.23 5.80
CA ASP A 107 0.26 19.45 4.35
C ASP A 107 0.18 18.13 3.56
N ALA A 108 0.43 17.00 4.23
CA ALA A 108 0.28 15.68 3.63
C ALA A 108 -1.18 15.41 3.23
N ASN A 109 -1.40 14.92 2.00
CA ASN A 109 -2.74 14.54 1.55
C ASN A 109 -3.37 13.43 2.39
N ILE A 110 -2.54 12.49 2.87
CA ILE A 110 -2.92 11.35 3.70
C ILE A 110 -1.74 11.07 4.65
N VAL A 111 -2.03 10.87 5.92
CA VAL A 111 -1.06 10.34 6.90
C VAL A 111 -1.48 8.93 7.28
N LEU A 112 -0.62 7.95 6.99
CA LEU A 112 -0.78 6.58 7.45
C LEU A 112 0.02 6.42 8.75
N SER A 113 -0.64 6.03 9.83
CA SER A 113 -0.02 5.77 11.13
C SER A 113 -0.26 4.33 11.53
N TRP A 114 0.80 3.66 11.99
CA TRP A 114 0.70 2.34 12.59
C TRP A 114 0.62 2.49 14.11
N LEU A 115 -0.55 2.23 14.67
CA LEU A 115 -0.71 2.11 16.12
C LEU A 115 -0.51 0.63 16.45
N GLU A 116 0.48 0.32 17.27
CA GLU A 116 0.57 -1.02 17.85
C GLU A 116 -0.71 -1.32 18.63
N PRO A 117 -1.22 -2.56 18.60
CA PRO A 117 -2.35 -2.93 19.43
C PRO A 117 -1.99 -2.62 20.88
N ASP A 118 -2.84 -1.82 21.52
CA ASP A 118 -2.73 -1.46 22.93
C ASP A 118 -2.52 -2.77 23.69
N SER A 119 -1.31 -2.95 24.22
CA SER A 119 -1.02 -4.10 25.07
C SER A 119 -1.75 -3.81 26.36
N ALA A 120 -3.00 -4.25 26.47
CA ALA A 120 -3.73 -4.20 27.72
C ALA A 120 -2.87 -4.93 28.78
N GLU A 121 -2.33 -4.15 29.71
CA GLU A 121 -1.62 -4.63 30.91
C GLU A 121 -2.48 -5.62 31.72
#